data_AF-S5MAL4-F1
#
_entry.id   AF-S5MAL4-F1
#
_cell.length_a   1.000
_cell.length_b   1.000
_cell.length_c   1.000
_cell.angle_alpha   90.00
_cell.angle_beta   90.00
_cell.angle_gamma   90.00
#
_symmetry.space_group_name_H-M   'P 1'
#
loop_
_entity.id
_entity.type
_entity.pdbx_description
1 polymer ?
#
loop_
_entity_poly.entity_id
_entity_poly.type
_entity_poly.pdbx_seq_one_letter_code
_entity_poly.pdbx_strand_id
1 'polypeptide(L)'
;MKKYKIAVNILTIFLVFFIILSSIFIYKFFTFKNDVVNSENNSFLKVKVFNQDEIILEERKENVIGLSLLNVLKNDSRFVFSAQNFLKKILEIENANNFFWMIYSATHNSCKDEINFSSNVGAADLYLARENDFVFKFEKF
;
A
#
# COMPACT_ATOMS: atom_id res chain seq x y z
N MET A 1 8.19 -49.84 2.41
CA MET A 1 9.31 -48.89 2.64
C MET A 1 9.41 -47.74 1.63
N LYS A 2 9.30 -47.94 0.30
CA LYS A 2 9.43 -46.84 -0.69
C LYS A 2 8.42 -45.69 -0.50
N LYS A 3 7.15 -45.99 -0.19
CA LYS A 3 6.10 -44.98 0.05
C LYS A 3 6.39 -44.08 1.27
N TYR A 4 6.94 -44.66 2.34
CA TYR A 4 7.34 -43.90 3.54
C TYR A 4 8.52 -42.95 3.26
N LYS A 5 9.50 -43.38 2.47
CA LYS A 5 10.62 -42.51 2.05
C LYS A 5 10.15 -41.32 1.22
N ILE A 6 9.18 -41.54 0.33
CA ILE A 6 8.57 -40.47 -0.49
C ILE A 6 7.80 -39.48 0.41
N ALA A 7 6.99 -39.97 1.35
CA ALA A 7 6.26 -39.12 2.29
C ALA A 7 7.18 -38.27 3.18
N VAL A 8 8.26 -38.85 3.68
CA VAL A 8 9.27 -38.12 4.47
C VAL A 8 9.96 -37.05 3.63
N ASN A 9 10.35 -37.35 2.40
CA ASN A 9 10.97 -36.35 1.51
C ASN A 9 10.03 -35.17 1.21
N ILE A 10 8.74 -35.45 0.97
CA ILE A 10 7.72 -34.40 0.76
C ILE A 10 7.58 -33.55 2.03
N LEU A 11 7.46 -34.18 3.20
CA LEU A 11 7.34 -33.47 4.47
C LEU A 11 8.56 -32.57 4.74
N THR A 12 9.77 -33.05 4.47
CA THR A 12 11.00 -32.27 4.60
C THR A 12 11.00 -31.06 3.66
N ILE A 13 10.57 -31.22 2.41
CA ILE A 13 10.45 -30.11 1.46
C ILE A 13 9.45 -29.07 1.98
N PHE A 14 8.27 -29.50 2.45
CA PHE A 14 7.28 -28.58 3.04
C PHE A 14 7.82 -27.84 4.26
N LEU A 15 8.54 -28.52 5.14
CA LEU A 15 9.16 -27.90 6.32
C LEU A 15 10.19 -26.84 5.90
N VAL A 16 11.03 -27.14 4.91
CA VAL A 16 12.01 -26.19 4.38
C VAL A 16 11.32 -24.96 3.78
N PHE A 17 10.28 -25.17 2.96
CA PHE A 17 9.48 -24.07 2.44
C PHE A 17 8.85 -23.22 3.55
N PHE A 18 8.32 -23.85 4.60
CA PHE A 18 7.72 -23.16 5.73
C PHE A 18 8.75 -22.33 6.52
N ILE A 19 9.96 -22.85 6.72
CA ILE A 19 11.06 -22.12 7.37
C ILE A 19 11.45 -20.88 6.55
N ILE A 20 11.57 -21.02 5.22
CA ILE A 20 11.91 -19.90 4.32
C ILE A 20 10.82 -18.83 4.38
N LEU A 21 9.55 -19.21 4.23
CA LEU A 21 8.42 -18.29 4.32
C LEU A 21 8.35 -17.58 5.68
N SER A 22 8.55 -18.32 6.77
CA SER A 22 8.56 -17.77 8.12
C SER A 22 9.70 -16.77 8.31
N SER A 23 10.88 -17.06 7.77
CA SER A 23 12.05 -16.17 7.87
C SER A 23 11.81 -14.86 7.11
N ILE A 24 11.24 -14.93 5.90
CA ILE A 24 10.85 -13.74 5.12
C ILE A 24 9.81 -12.92 5.88
N PHE A 25 8.80 -13.58 6.46
CA PHE A 25 7.76 -12.91 7.24
C PHE A 25 8.34 -12.20 8.47
N ILE A 26 9.17 -12.90 9.25
CA ILE A 26 9.85 -12.34 10.43
C ILE A 26 10.69 -11.12 10.04
N TYR A 27 11.49 -11.22 8.98
CA TYR A 27 12.30 -10.11 8.50
C TYR A 27 11.43 -8.90 8.14
N LYS A 28 10.38 -9.07 7.33
CA LYS A 28 9.47 -7.98 6.97
C LYS A 28 8.78 -7.37 8.18
N PHE A 29 8.33 -8.19 9.12
CA PHE A 29 7.68 -7.74 10.35
C PHE A 29 8.61 -6.89 11.21
N PHE A 30 9.86 -7.32 11.42
CA PHE A 30 10.83 -6.54 12.20
C PHE A 30 11.21 -5.23 11.51
N THR A 31 11.39 -5.22 10.20
CA THR A 31 11.66 -3.99 9.45
C THR A 31 10.49 -3.00 9.60
N PHE A 32 9.25 -3.45 9.39
CA PHE A 32 8.08 -2.61 9.57
C PHE A 32 7.94 -2.09 11.02
N LYS A 33 8.12 -2.98 12.01
CA LYS A 33 8.10 -2.60 13.42
C LYS A 33 9.17 -1.56 13.73
N ASN A 34 10.39 -1.71 13.20
CA ASN A 34 11.45 -0.74 13.37
C ASN A 34 11.12 0.59 12.70
N ASP A 35 10.50 0.60 11.53
CA ASP A 35 10.06 1.83 10.87
C ASP A 35 8.97 2.55 11.67
N VAL A 36 8.07 1.81 12.32
CA VAL A 36 7.05 2.37 13.22
C VAL A 36 7.67 2.87 14.54
N VAL A 37 8.55 2.10 15.16
CA VAL A 37 9.17 2.48 16.44
C VAL A 37 10.15 3.65 16.28
N ASN A 38 10.88 3.70 15.17
CA ASN A 38 11.84 4.78 14.87
C ASN A 38 11.20 5.99 14.17
N SER A 39 9.90 5.96 13.93
CA SER A 39 9.15 7.16 13.53
C SER A 39 8.92 8.01 14.77
N GLU A 40 9.95 8.77 15.16
CA GLU A 40 9.87 9.80 16.20
C GLU A 40 8.74 10.79 15.86
N ASN A 41 7.56 10.60 16.43
CA ASN A 41 6.41 11.52 16.56
C ASN A 41 5.94 12.37 15.34
N ASN A 42 6.46 12.16 14.14
CA ASN A 42 6.17 12.98 12.94
C ASN A 42 5.86 12.12 11.70
N SER A 43 5.10 11.04 11.86
CA SER A 43 4.51 10.38 10.68
C SER A 43 3.38 11.24 10.14
N PHE A 44 3.57 11.75 8.92
CA PHE A 44 2.53 12.46 8.20
C PHE A 44 2.34 11.89 6.79
N LEU A 45 1.12 12.07 6.31
CA LEU A 45 0.72 11.79 4.95
C LEU A 45 0.52 13.13 4.23
N LYS A 46 1.27 13.39 3.16
CA LYS A 46 0.89 14.41 2.18
C LYS A 46 0.11 13.75 1.06
N VAL A 47 -1.07 14.29 0.78
CA VAL A 47 -1.90 13.88 -0.35
C VAL A 47 -1.98 15.00 -1.35
N LYS A 48 -1.66 14.73 -2.62
CA LYS A 48 -1.97 15.61 -3.74
C LYS A 48 -2.87 14.88 -4.72
N VAL A 49 -3.92 15.54 -5.19
CA VAL A 49 -4.83 14.99 -6.19
C VAL A 49 -4.80 15.88 -7.42
N PHE A 50 -4.58 15.27 -8.58
CA PHE A 50 -4.53 15.94 -9.87
C PHE A 50 -5.70 15.50 -10.76
N ASN A 51 -6.31 16.47 -11.42
CA ASN A 51 -7.20 16.25 -12.56
C ASN A 51 -6.67 17.03 -13.75
N GLN A 52 -6.33 16.36 -14.85
CA GLN A 52 -5.76 17.01 -16.05
C GLN A 52 -4.60 17.96 -15.73
N ASP A 53 -3.65 17.48 -14.93
CA ASP A 53 -2.46 18.22 -14.47
C ASP A 53 -2.71 19.42 -13.53
N GLU A 54 -3.97 19.69 -13.16
CA GLU A 54 -4.32 20.68 -12.15
C GLU A 54 -4.47 20.04 -10.76
N ILE A 55 -3.88 20.68 -9.74
CA ILE A 55 -4.04 20.25 -8.34
C ILE A 55 -5.44 20.66 -7.86
N ILE A 56 -6.28 19.67 -7.59
CA ILE A 56 -7.65 19.88 -7.07
C ILE A 56 -7.76 19.67 -5.56
N LEU A 57 -6.78 19.00 -4.96
CA LEU A 57 -6.68 18.81 -3.52
C LEU A 57 -5.22 18.66 -3.12
N GLU A 58 -4.80 19.42 -2.10
CA GLU A 58 -3.54 19.22 -1.41
C GLU A 58 -3.80 19.27 0.09
N GLU A 59 -3.40 18.22 0.81
CA GLU A 59 -3.59 18.13 2.25
C GLU A 59 -2.44 17.42 2.95
N ARG A 60 -2.32 17.69 4.25
CA ARG A 60 -1.40 17.04 5.15
C ARG A 60 -2.16 16.49 6.34
N LYS A 61 -1.94 15.21 6.65
CA LYS A 61 -2.53 14.50 7.80
C LYS A 61 -1.40 14.05 8.72
N GLU A 62 -1.46 14.45 9.98
CA GLU A 62 -0.49 14.05 11.02
C GLU A 62 -0.93 12.76 11.71
N ASN A 63 0.00 12.10 12.40
CA ASN A 63 -0.25 10.95 13.28
C ASN A 63 -0.90 9.76 12.56
N VAL A 64 -0.43 9.46 11.34
CA VAL A 64 -0.98 8.40 10.48
C VAL A 64 -0.24 7.06 10.60
N ILE A 65 0.68 6.96 11.55
CA ILE A 65 1.58 5.82 11.71
C ILE A 65 0.85 4.48 11.92
N GLY A 66 1.32 3.44 11.25
CA GLY A 66 0.78 2.08 11.32
C GLY A 66 -0.57 1.90 10.62
N LEU A 67 -1.19 2.97 10.14
CA LEU A 67 -2.43 2.90 9.39
C LEU A 67 -2.15 2.64 7.92
N SER A 68 -3.05 1.93 7.24
CA SER A 68 -3.03 1.88 5.79
C SER A 68 -3.56 3.19 5.20
N LEU A 69 -3.12 3.53 3.98
CA LEU A 69 -3.61 4.67 3.23
C LEU A 69 -5.14 4.63 3.11
N LEU A 70 -5.72 3.44 2.90
CA LEU A 70 -7.17 3.23 2.92
C LEU A 70 -7.79 3.68 4.25
N ASN A 71 -7.26 3.26 5.39
CA ASN A 71 -7.84 3.60 6.69
C ASN A 71 -7.81 5.10 6.96
N VAL A 72 -6.75 5.79 6.53
CA VAL A 72 -6.63 7.24 6.66
C VAL A 72 -7.61 7.98 5.75
N LEU A 73 -7.75 7.54 4.50
CA LEU A 73 -8.59 8.21 3.51
C LEU A 73 -10.07 7.86 3.62
N LYS A 74 -10.42 6.66 4.10
CA LYS A 74 -11.82 6.23 4.24
C LYS A 74 -12.60 7.04 5.28
N ASN A 75 -11.91 7.67 6.22
CA ASN A 75 -12.50 8.61 7.17
C ASN A 75 -12.74 10.00 6.58
N ASP A 76 -12.30 10.24 5.35
CA ASP A 76 -12.44 11.51 4.64
C ASP A 76 -13.55 11.42 3.60
N SER A 77 -14.60 12.21 3.78
CA SER A 77 -15.76 12.24 2.87
C SER A 77 -15.43 12.54 1.41
N ARG A 78 -14.26 13.15 1.14
CA ARG A 78 -13.80 13.44 -0.22
C ARG A 78 -13.29 12.19 -0.93
N PHE A 79 -12.94 11.12 -0.21
CA PHE A 79 -12.46 9.88 -0.82
C PHE A 79 -13.51 8.78 -0.64
N VAL A 80 -14.09 8.33 -1.75
CA VAL A 80 -15.13 7.30 -1.74
C VAL A 80 -14.55 6.00 -2.29
N PHE A 81 -14.61 4.97 -1.45
CA PHE A 81 -14.17 3.62 -1.79
C PHE A 81 -15.39 2.71 -2.03
N SER A 82 -15.24 1.72 -2.92
CA SER A 82 -16.22 0.65 -3.13
C SER A 82 -16.23 -0.33 -1.94
N ALA A 83 -17.20 -1.26 -1.95
CA ALA A 83 -17.27 -2.32 -0.94
C ALA A 83 -16.01 -3.23 -0.92
N GLN A 84 -15.34 -3.36 -2.07
CA GLN A 84 -14.07 -4.09 -2.20
C GLN A 84 -12.84 -3.21 -1.96
N ASN A 85 -13.03 -2.01 -1.39
CA ASN A 85 -11.98 -1.02 -1.09
C ASN A 85 -11.22 -0.47 -2.32
N PHE A 86 -11.85 -0.50 -3.51
CA PHE A 86 -11.30 0.22 -4.67
C PHE A 86 -11.68 1.70 -4.59
N LEU A 87 -10.74 2.58 -4.93
CA LEU A 87 -11.01 4.01 -5.00
C LEU A 87 -11.96 4.30 -6.17
N LYS A 88 -13.19 4.69 -5.83
CA LYS A 88 -14.28 4.90 -6.80
C LYS A 88 -14.35 6.36 -7.25
N LYS A 89 -14.12 7.28 -6.31
CA LYS A 89 -14.34 8.70 -6.50
C LYS A 89 -13.49 9.51 -5.53
N ILE A 90 -12.97 10.64 -6.03
CA ILE A 90 -12.34 11.68 -5.21
C ILE A 90 -13.07 13.00 -5.47
N LEU A 91 -13.44 13.71 -4.42
CA LEU A 91 -14.33 14.88 -4.46
C LEU A 91 -15.64 14.53 -5.16
N GLU A 92 -15.93 15.17 -6.30
CA GLU A 92 -17.12 14.92 -7.11
C GLU A 92 -16.85 14.03 -8.34
N ILE A 93 -15.58 13.71 -8.60
CA ILE A 93 -15.11 13.06 -9.83
C ILE A 93 -15.06 11.53 -9.63
N GLU A 94 -15.95 10.84 -10.34
CA GLU A 94 -16.05 9.38 -10.35
C GLU A 94 -15.24 8.76 -11.48
N ASN A 95 -14.77 7.54 -11.28
CA ASN A 95 -14.20 6.73 -12.36
C ASN A 95 -15.17 6.67 -13.55
N ALA A 96 -14.64 6.87 -14.75
CA ALA A 96 -15.40 6.89 -15.99
C ALA A 96 -14.83 5.83 -16.96
N ASN A 97 -15.51 5.57 -18.08
CA ASN A 97 -15.06 4.55 -19.04
C ASN A 97 -13.58 4.74 -19.43
N ASN A 98 -12.74 3.80 -18.99
CA ASN A 98 -11.28 3.76 -19.15
C ASN A 98 -10.50 4.84 -18.38
N PHE A 99 -11.11 5.57 -17.45
CA PHE A 99 -10.42 6.51 -16.56
C PHE A 99 -10.51 6.07 -15.11
N PHE A 100 -9.36 5.99 -14.45
CA PHE A 100 -9.25 5.53 -13.07
C PHE A 100 -8.34 6.43 -12.24
N TRP A 101 -8.63 6.50 -10.95
CA TRP A 101 -7.72 7.10 -9.97
C TRP A 101 -6.52 6.20 -9.71
N MET A 102 -5.36 6.62 -10.20
CA MET A 102 -4.08 5.95 -10.03
C MET A 102 -3.32 6.54 -8.84
N ILE A 103 -2.63 5.69 -8.07
CA ILE A 103 -1.89 6.06 -6.86
C ILE A 103 -0.40 6.02 -7.14
N TYR A 104 0.28 7.13 -6.88
CA TYR A 104 1.71 7.29 -7.08
C TYR A 104 2.39 7.69 -5.78
N SER A 105 3.65 7.30 -5.60
CA SER A 105 4.45 7.78 -4.46
C SER A 105 5.94 7.56 -4.71
N ALA A 106 6.74 8.60 -4.48
CA ALA A 106 8.21 8.51 -4.51
C ALA A 106 8.82 8.08 -3.17
N THR A 107 8.02 8.00 -2.10
CA THR A 107 8.50 7.80 -0.71
C THR A 107 8.18 6.40 -0.18
N HIS A 108 7.02 5.86 -0.55
CA HIS A 108 6.56 4.53 -0.13
C HIS A 108 7.21 3.39 -0.92
N ASN A 109 7.67 2.34 -0.22
CA ASN A 109 8.42 1.23 -0.81
C ASN A 109 7.66 0.46 -1.90
N SER A 110 6.35 0.30 -1.78
CA SER A 110 5.53 -0.41 -2.79
C SER A 110 5.29 0.40 -4.08
N CYS A 111 5.83 1.61 -4.17
CA CYS A 111 5.57 2.55 -5.27
C CYS A 111 6.89 3.08 -5.84
N LYS A 112 7.85 3.42 -4.96
CA LYS A 112 9.06 4.16 -5.33
C LYS A 112 9.97 3.43 -6.32
N ASP A 113 9.94 2.10 -6.31
CA ASP A 113 10.79 1.23 -7.15
C ASP A 113 10.04 0.74 -8.41
N GLU A 114 8.78 1.13 -8.58
CA GLU A 114 7.94 0.79 -9.72
C GLU A 114 8.05 1.82 -10.86
N ILE A 115 7.63 1.42 -12.06
CA ILE A 115 7.65 2.31 -13.24
C ILE A 115 6.81 3.56 -12.96
N ASN A 116 7.42 4.72 -13.18
CA ASN A 116 6.83 6.05 -12.95
C ASN A 116 6.31 6.28 -11.52
N PHE A 117 6.82 5.54 -10.53
CA PHE A 117 6.37 5.61 -9.14
C PHE A 117 4.91 5.17 -8.91
N SER A 118 4.33 4.43 -9.86
CA SER A 118 2.96 3.93 -9.78
C SER A 118 2.87 2.79 -8.77
N SER A 119 1.83 2.80 -7.95
CA SER A 119 1.60 1.73 -6.97
C SER A 119 1.02 0.51 -7.68
N ASN A 120 1.66 -0.64 -7.55
CA ASN A 120 1.12 -1.91 -8.04
C ASN A 120 0.15 -2.60 -7.06
N VAL A 121 -0.01 -2.02 -5.86
CA VAL A 121 -0.93 -2.46 -4.82
C VAL A 121 -1.97 -1.38 -4.51
N GLY A 122 -3.12 -1.80 -3.96
CA GLY A 122 -4.18 -0.88 -3.57
C GLY A 122 -3.89 -0.14 -2.26
N ALA A 123 -4.70 0.89 -1.98
CA ALA A 123 -4.58 1.70 -0.76
C ALA A 123 -4.65 0.89 0.56
N ALA A 124 -5.26 -0.29 0.54
CA ALA A 124 -5.34 -1.17 1.71
C ALA A 124 -3.98 -1.73 2.15
N ASP A 125 -3.06 -1.91 1.19
CA ASP A 125 -1.76 -2.57 1.39
C ASP A 125 -0.61 -1.55 1.56
N LEU A 126 -0.92 -0.26 1.46
CA LEU A 126 0.03 0.85 1.59
C LEU A 126 0.06 1.32 3.04
N TYR A 127 0.91 0.71 3.87
CA TYR A 127 1.04 1.04 5.29
C TYR A 127 1.99 2.20 5.54
N LEU A 128 1.53 3.16 6.33
CA LEU A 128 2.24 4.39 6.63
C LEU A 128 3.13 4.18 7.85
N ALA A 129 4.41 4.54 7.74
CA ALA A 129 5.36 4.42 8.86
C ALA A 129 6.14 5.70 9.14
N ARG A 130 6.53 6.46 8.11
CA ARG A 130 7.26 7.74 8.21
C ARG A 130 6.53 8.84 7.43
N GLU A 131 7.26 9.79 6.86
CA GLU A 131 6.77 10.68 5.80
C GLU A 131 6.37 9.85 4.57
N ASN A 132 5.11 10.04 4.15
CA ASN A 132 4.60 9.44 2.94
C ASN A 132 3.92 10.50 2.10
N ASP A 133 4.41 10.65 0.87
CA ASP A 133 3.89 11.54 -0.15
C ASP A 133 3.18 10.71 -1.22
N PHE A 134 1.85 10.80 -1.23
CA PHE A 134 1.00 10.12 -2.19
C PHE A 134 0.36 11.12 -3.16
N VAL A 135 0.41 10.78 -4.44
CA VAL A 135 -0.18 11.54 -5.53
C VAL A 135 -1.26 10.69 -6.19
N PHE A 136 -2.47 11.23 -6.29
CA PHE A 136 -3.58 10.62 -7.01
C PHE A 136 -3.76 11.33 -8.35
N LYS A 137 -3.77 10.59 -9.45
CA LYS A 137 -4.01 11.15 -10.80
C LYS A 137 -5.18 10.44 -11.46
N PHE A 138 -6.03 11.21 -12.13
CA PHE A 138 -7.11 10.67 -12.94
C PHE A 138 -6.61 10.39 -14.35
N GLU A 139 -6.36 9.12 -14.67
CA GLU A 139 -5.64 8.74 -15.88
C GLU A 139 -6.41 7.73 -16.70
N LYS A 140 -6.15 7.76 -18.01
CA LYS A 140 -6.72 6.83 -18.97
C LYS A 140 -5.89 5.55 -19.01
N PHE A 141 -6.55 4.40 -18.90
CA PHE A 141 -5.99 3.06 -19.08
C PHE A 141 -6.13 2.58 -20.54
#